data_AF-A0A968MRM9-F1
#
_entry.id   AF-A0A968MRM9-F1
#
_cell.length_a   1.000
_cell.length_b   1.000
_cell.length_c   1.000
_cell.angle_alpha   90.00
_cell.angle_beta   90.00
_cell.angle_gamma   90.00
#
_symmetry.space_group_name_H-M   'P 1'
#
loop_
_entity.id
_entity.type
_entity.pdbx_description
1 polymer ?
#
loop_
_entity_poly.entity_id
_entity_poly.type
_entity_poly.pdbx_seq_one_letter_code
_entity_poly.pdbx_strand_id
1 'polypeptide(L)'
;MCPVNAADNPKLKRFDESIFVISNFSGVDANLTETRSIQELLDANISGFRFHIDWEKNNNRLILKGTNNSRISLPDVLNSIKLSLDKDTGRIITLFLDFTVNVNEIMEVFEESGLLNYVYRHDQEAGWPALQTMAEANKRLVLFSMQEHRTSPDWLLYIWNFAVEPYFSLMDAPDFIGEFLRGDPKNDLLIYNEYNILEPTGNKLKNLNQDQNPFLLEHIKNVWAKTGKVPNFIVLDKYESRINRIVYLLNQFKTLKGSVTYNTRVLDYVSWKGRNSLTSGKFCFPIGPGDNVTLTPNSPGYSFKPESVAFGELTDSKEQHFIAYPLEVNEKLEAFYSFENNANDISGRGLNGNIIGVIFKKDSTRQNVAFFDNKSHIVLPKAEEFKVRDHDFTVAAWVKIEKFIPGKSDYCILGTPTNSYQEGIHLVIRNRKPYFGFYSNDLEGNMIFEENKWYHMVWRYTKLNGEQAIYVNGKLDSRSLGHPSYKGKEKLYIGVAGFSTESNMYGYIDNLIVWSRSLGNEEIWGLSKDIVEVFPINNFLYKFKIYIYAISGIFLVVVVFFFWGRRKKN
;
A
#
# COMPACT_ATOMS: atom_id res chain seq x y z
N MET A 1 -14.65 -43.04 -1.39
CA MET A 1 -15.01 -41.69 -1.89
C MET A 1 -15.78 -40.99 -0.78
N CYS A 2 -15.11 -40.14 -0.01
CA CYS A 2 -15.81 -39.26 0.93
C CYS A 2 -16.42 -38.09 0.14
N PRO A 3 -17.61 -37.60 0.50
CA PRO A 3 -18.23 -36.50 -0.24
C PRO A 3 -17.38 -35.24 -0.04
N VAL A 4 -16.88 -34.69 -1.15
CA VAL A 4 -16.27 -33.36 -1.18
C VAL A 4 -17.38 -32.37 -0.89
N ASN A 5 -17.25 -31.62 0.20
CA ASN A 5 -18.19 -30.57 0.59
C ASN A 5 -18.30 -29.55 -0.57
N ALA A 6 -19.50 -29.04 -0.87
CA ALA A 6 -19.70 -28.15 -2.02
C ALA A 6 -18.81 -26.88 -1.98
N ALA A 7 -18.41 -26.44 -0.79
CA ALA A 7 -17.48 -25.32 -0.57
C ALA A 7 -16.02 -25.61 -0.97
N ASP A 8 -15.64 -26.89 -1.11
CA ASP A 8 -14.28 -27.33 -1.47
C ASP A 8 -14.17 -27.78 -2.94
N ASN A 9 -15.22 -27.60 -3.76
CA ASN A 9 -15.15 -27.92 -5.19
C ASN A 9 -14.23 -26.89 -5.91
N PRO A 10 -13.09 -27.31 -6.48
CA PRO A 10 -12.14 -26.39 -7.13
C PRO A 10 -12.77 -25.59 -8.27
N LYS A 11 -13.82 -26.11 -8.92
CA LYS A 11 -14.52 -25.44 -10.02
C LYS A 11 -15.36 -24.24 -9.57
N LEU A 12 -15.77 -24.20 -8.30
CA LEU A 12 -16.54 -23.09 -7.71
C LEU A 12 -15.64 -21.95 -7.19
N LYS A 13 -14.32 -22.16 -7.14
CA LYS A 13 -13.38 -21.11 -6.77
C LYS A 13 -13.37 -20.02 -7.84
N ARG A 14 -13.13 -18.78 -7.41
CA ARG A 14 -12.84 -17.66 -8.31
C ARG A 14 -11.44 -17.77 -8.90
N PHE A 15 -11.19 -17.08 -10.01
CA PHE A 15 -9.86 -17.03 -10.63
C PHE A 15 -8.81 -16.47 -9.67
N ASP A 16 -9.15 -15.42 -8.92
CA ASP A 16 -8.31 -14.85 -7.84
C ASP A 16 -8.20 -15.73 -6.59
N GLU A 17 -8.96 -16.82 -6.50
CA GLU A 17 -8.90 -17.81 -5.42
C GLU A 17 -8.28 -19.15 -5.85
N SER A 18 -7.78 -19.22 -7.09
CA SER A 18 -7.28 -20.45 -7.70
C SER A 18 -5.77 -20.40 -7.90
N ILE A 19 -5.13 -21.57 -7.84
CA ILE A 19 -3.68 -21.76 -8.00
C ILE A 19 -3.43 -22.38 -9.36
N PHE A 20 -2.57 -21.74 -10.16
CA PHE A 20 -2.21 -22.11 -11.51
C PHE A 20 -0.70 -22.37 -11.59
N VAL A 21 -0.32 -23.50 -12.16
CA VAL A 21 1.09 -23.82 -12.45
C VAL A 21 1.41 -23.32 -13.84
N ILE A 22 2.44 -22.49 -13.96
CA ILE A 22 2.84 -21.83 -15.19
C ILE A 22 4.25 -22.29 -15.55
N SER A 23 4.48 -22.74 -16.79
CA SER A 23 5.84 -23.01 -17.26
C SER A 23 6.44 -21.72 -17.81
N ASN A 24 7.61 -21.34 -17.31
CA ASN A 24 8.41 -20.29 -17.90
C ASN A 24 9.10 -20.82 -19.16
N PHE A 25 8.40 -20.72 -20.27
CA PHE A 25 8.87 -21.10 -21.61
C PHE A 25 9.46 -19.90 -22.37
N SER A 26 10.02 -18.92 -21.64
CA SER A 26 10.57 -17.70 -22.23
C SER A 26 11.99 -17.92 -22.78
N GLY A 27 12.80 -18.75 -22.10
CA GLY A 27 14.20 -19.01 -22.48
C GLY A 27 15.15 -17.81 -22.36
N VAL A 28 14.71 -16.70 -21.77
CA VAL A 28 15.50 -15.46 -21.54
C VAL A 28 15.63 -15.10 -20.06
N ASP A 29 14.59 -15.32 -19.26
CA ASP A 29 14.55 -14.99 -17.83
C ASP A 29 14.34 -16.25 -16.98
N ALA A 30 15.05 -17.32 -17.32
CA ALA A 30 14.92 -18.63 -16.70
C ALA A 30 16.29 -19.11 -16.23
N ASN A 31 16.40 -19.52 -14.96
CA ASN A 31 17.64 -20.05 -14.40
C ASN A 31 17.88 -21.51 -14.82
N LEU A 32 16.82 -22.23 -15.17
CA LEU A 32 16.85 -23.57 -15.74
C LEU A 32 16.23 -23.57 -17.14
N THR A 33 16.72 -24.43 -18.02
CA THR A 33 16.11 -24.61 -19.35
C THR A 33 15.02 -25.67 -19.28
N GLU A 34 13.80 -25.31 -19.68
CA GLU A 34 12.73 -26.28 -19.90
C GLU A 34 13.14 -27.27 -21.00
N THR A 35 12.91 -28.56 -20.74
CA THR A 35 13.27 -29.66 -21.65
C THR A 35 12.07 -30.32 -22.30
N ARG A 36 10.87 -30.09 -21.77
CA ARG A 36 9.62 -30.61 -22.33
C ARG A 36 9.10 -29.69 -23.42
N SER A 37 8.48 -30.29 -24.44
CA SER A 37 7.72 -29.56 -25.45
C SER A 37 6.43 -28.96 -24.88
N ILE A 38 5.84 -27.99 -25.59
CA ILE A 38 4.53 -27.41 -25.26
C ILE A 38 3.47 -28.50 -25.11
N GLN A 39 3.44 -29.49 -26.01
CA GLN A 39 2.45 -30.57 -25.98
C GLN A 39 2.63 -31.45 -24.73
N GLU A 40 3.86 -31.84 -24.38
CA GLU A 40 4.14 -32.62 -23.16
C GLU A 40 3.75 -31.86 -21.89
N LEU A 41 3.90 -30.53 -21.86
CA LEU A 41 3.47 -29.69 -20.74
C LEU A 41 1.95 -29.55 -20.67
N LEU A 42 1.28 -29.40 -21.81
CA LEU A 42 -0.19 -29.42 -21.90
C LEU A 42 -0.76 -30.77 -21.42
N ASP A 43 -0.16 -31.88 -21.83
CA ASP A 43 -0.55 -33.23 -21.42
C ASP A 43 -0.24 -33.50 -19.94
N ALA A 44 0.77 -32.83 -19.38
CA ALA A 44 1.05 -32.81 -17.95
C ALA A 44 0.11 -31.90 -17.13
N ASN A 45 -0.94 -31.37 -17.75
CA ASN A 45 -1.98 -30.54 -17.15
C ASN A 45 -1.48 -29.20 -16.59
N ILE A 46 -0.49 -28.58 -17.25
CA ILE A 46 -0.07 -27.22 -16.90
C ILE A 46 -1.20 -26.21 -17.13
N SER A 47 -1.27 -25.18 -16.29
CA SER A 47 -2.31 -24.15 -16.34
C SER A 47 -1.95 -22.98 -17.25
N GLY A 48 -0.74 -22.95 -17.81
CA GLY A 48 -0.31 -21.81 -18.60
C GLY A 48 1.17 -21.76 -18.91
N PHE A 49 1.54 -20.71 -19.63
CA PHE A 49 2.91 -20.48 -20.08
C PHE A 49 3.29 -19.01 -19.96
N ARG A 50 4.56 -18.75 -19.68
CA ARG A 50 5.22 -17.48 -19.97
C ARG A 50 6.03 -17.63 -21.24
N PHE A 51 5.83 -16.72 -22.19
CA PHE A 51 6.49 -16.71 -23.48
C PHE A 51 7.27 -15.42 -23.66
N HIS A 52 8.48 -15.53 -24.22
CA HIS A 52 9.19 -14.40 -24.81
C HIS A 52 9.04 -14.49 -26.33
N ILE A 53 8.44 -13.47 -26.93
CA ILE A 53 8.08 -13.45 -28.35
C ILE A 53 9.01 -12.50 -29.08
N ASP A 54 9.67 -13.04 -30.09
CA ASP A 54 10.56 -12.32 -30.99
C ASP A 54 10.08 -12.36 -32.44
N TRP A 55 10.56 -11.43 -33.24
CA TRP A 55 10.35 -11.40 -34.68
C TRP A 55 11.49 -12.10 -35.44
N GLU A 56 11.19 -13.17 -36.18
CA GLU A 56 12.15 -13.82 -37.07
C GLU A 56 12.16 -13.13 -38.44
N LYS A 57 13.17 -12.28 -38.68
CA LYS A 57 13.31 -11.51 -39.93
C LYS A 57 13.33 -12.38 -41.20
N ASN A 58 13.95 -13.57 -41.14
CA ASN A 58 14.15 -14.41 -42.33
C ASN A 58 12.86 -15.02 -42.86
N ASN A 59 11.94 -15.37 -41.97
CA ASN A 59 10.67 -16.04 -42.30
C ASN A 59 9.45 -15.13 -42.08
N ASN A 60 9.70 -13.86 -41.70
CA ASN A 60 8.69 -12.83 -41.45
C ASN A 60 7.55 -13.31 -40.53
N ARG A 61 7.93 -13.89 -39.38
CA ARG A 61 6.97 -14.50 -38.44
C ARG A 61 7.37 -14.31 -36.99
N LEU A 62 6.39 -14.39 -36.11
CA LEU A 62 6.58 -14.42 -34.66
C LEU A 62 7.07 -15.80 -34.21
N ILE A 63 8.11 -15.80 -33.37
CA ILE A 63 8.73 -17.01 -32.85
C ILE A 63 8.91 -16.96 -31.34
N LEU A 64 9.03 -18.16 -30.77
CA LEU A 64 9.47 -18.41 -29.41
C LEU A 64 10.82 -19.14 -29.44
N LYS A 65 11.64 -18.92 -28.42
CA LYS A 65 12.82 -19.74 -28.18
C LYS A 65 12.38 -21.05 -27.51
N GLY A 66 12.50 -22.15 -28.23
CA GLY A 66 12.21 -23.50 -27.74
C GLY A 66 13.39 -24.16 -27.04
N THR A 67 13.21 -25.43 -26.68
CA THR A 67 14.24 -26.27 -26.05
C THR A 67 15.49 -26.36 -26.94
N ASN A 68 16.69 -26.32 -26.35
CA ASN A 68 17.97 -26.42 -27.07
C ASN A 68 18.18 -25.33 -28.16
N ASN A 69 17.75 -24.09 -27.91
CA ASN A 69 17.83 -22.97 -28.88
C ASN A 69 17.05 -23.20 -30.19
N SER A 70 16.08 -24.13 -30.20
CA SER A 70 15.15 -24.25 -31.32
C SER A 70 14.29 -22.99 -31.44
N ARG A 71 13.77 -22.72 -32.64
CA ARG A 71 12.83 -21.63 -32.88
C ARG A 71 11.47 -22.23 -33.22
N ILE A 72 10.47 -21.93 -32.39
CA ILE A 72 9.12 -22.47 -32.55
C ILE A 72 8.22 -21.35 -33.05
N SER A 73 7.38 -21.65 -34.05
CA SER A 73 6.40 -20.69 -34.58
C SER A 73 5.36 -20.37 -33.51
N LEU A 74 5.07 -19.09 -33.26
CA LEU A 74 3.99 -18.71 -32.35
C LEU A 74 2.63 -19.29 -32.80
N PRO A 75 2.23 -19.22 -34.09
CA PRO A 75 1.01 -19.86 -34.57
C PRO A 75 0.88 -21.36 -34.23
N ASP A 76 1.99 -22.13 -34.32
CA ASP A 76 1.97 -23.58 -34.02
C ASP A 76 1.72 -23.82 -32.53
N VAL A 77 2.29 -22.97 -31.67
CA VAL A 77 2.05 -23.01 -30.22
C VAL A 77 0.62 -22.64 -29.88
N LEU A 78 0.08 -21.57 -30.51
CA LEU A 78 -1.31 -21.17 -30.32
C LEU A 78 -2.29 -22.27 -30.78
N ASN A 79 -2.00 -22.95 -31.89
CA ASN A 79 -2.80 -24.08 -32.35
C ASN A 79 -2.79 -25.23 -31.32
N SER A 80 -1.63 -25.54 -30.73
CA SER A 80 -1.52 -26.56 -29.66
C SER A 80 -2.37 -26.19 -28.43
N ILE A 81 -2.34 -24.91 -28.03
CA ILE A 81 -3.17 -24.39 -26.94
C ILE A 81 -4.66 -24.49 -27.28
N LYS A 82 -5.04 -24.12 -28.50
CA LYS A 82 -6.42 -24.21 -28.99
C LYS A 82 -6.93 -25.65 -28.94
N LEU A 83 -6.17 -26.60 -29.46
CA LEU A 83 -6.52 -28.03 -29.43
C LEU A 83 -6.69 -28.53 -27.99
N SER A 84 -5.89 -28.04 -27.04
CA SER A 84 -6.05 -28.36 -25.62
C SER A 84 -7.36 -27.82 -25.03
N LEU A 85 -7.71 -26.57 -25.35
CA LEU A 85 -8.98 -25.94 -24.92
C LEU A 85 -10.19 -26.60 -25.58
N ASP A 86 -10.10 -27.03 -26.84
CA ASP A 86 -11.15 -27.76 -27.54
C ASP A 86 -11.41 -29.13 -26.89
N LYS A 87 -10.33 -29.83 -26.46
CA LYS A 87 -10.39 -31.17 -25.88
C LYS A 87 -10.99 -31.19 -24.47
N ASP A 88 -10.74 -30.17 -23.66
CA ASP A 88 -11.23 -30.08 -22.29
C ASP A 88 -11.99 -28.76 -22.06
N THR A 89 -13.32 -28.85 -22.03
CA THR A 89 -14.24 -27.72 -21.84
C THR A 89 -14.15 -27.05 -20.47
N GLY A 90 -13.56 -27.72 -19.47
CA GLY A 90 -13.33 -27.16 -18.14
C GLY A 90 -11.94 -26.53 -17.97
N ARG A 91 -11.03 -26.71 -18.94
CA ARG A 91 -9.65 -26.25 -18.84
C ARG A 91 -9.57 -24.74 -19.02
N ILE A 92 -8.83 -24.09 -18.12
CA ILE A 92 -8.47 -22.68 -18.17
C ILE A 92 -6.96 -22.58 -18.38
N ILE A 93 -6.55 -21.71 -19.31
CA ILE A 93 -5.15 -21.47 -19.64
C ILE A 93 -4.84 -19.98 -19.44
N THR A 94 -3.73 -19.69 -18.78
CA THR A 94 -3.21 -18.32 -18.64
C THR A 94 -1.90 -18.16 -19.40
N LEU A 95 -1.75 -17.14 -20.24
CA LEU A 95 -0.50 -16.85 -20.93
C LEU A 95 0.07 -15.51 -20.47
N PHE A 96 1.38 -15.49 -20.22
CA PHE A 96 2.15 -14.29 -19.96
C PHE A 96 3.03 -14.02 -21.18
N LEU A 97 2.75 -12.94 -21.88
CA LEU A 97 3.42 -12.57 -23.13
C LEU A 97 4.42 -11.46 -22.84
N ASP A 98 5.69 -11.77 -23.01
CA ASP A 98 6.79 -10.82 -22.96
C ASP A 98 7.29 -10.54 -24.37
N PHE A 99 7.13 -9.32 -24.86
CA PHE A 99 7.45 -9.00 -26.25
C PHE A 99 7.76 -7.52 -26.43
N THR A 100 8.59 -7.22 -27.44
CA THR A 100 8.90 -5.84 -27.85
C THR A 100 8.39 -5.52 -29.27
N VAL A 101 7.83 -6.53 -29.95
CA VAL A 101 7.22 -6.39 -31.28
C VAL A 101 5.95 -5.54 -31.24
N ASN A 102 5.49 -5.07 -32.40
CA ASN A 102 4.25 -4.32 -32.50
C ASN A 102 3.07 -5.19 -32.06
N VAL A 103 2.24 -4.67 -31.15
CA VAL A 103 1.06 -5.36 -30.60
C VAL A 103 0.07 -5.79 -31.68
N ASN A 104 0.00 -5.07 -32.81
CA ASN A 104 -0.87 -5.45 -33.93
C ASN A 104 -0.50 -6.82 -34.52
N GLU A 105 0.79 -7.17 -34.55
CA GLU A 105 1.25 -8.48 -35.03
C GLU A 105 0.80 -9.60 -34.09
N ILE A 106 0.77 -9.33 -32.78
CA ILE A 106 0.23 -10.25 -31.78
C ILE A 106 -1.27 -10.41 -32.00
N MET A 107 -1.99 -9.30 -32.21
CA MET A 107 -3.45 -9.33 -32.44
C MET A 107 -3.81 -10.18 -33.66
N GLU A 108 -3.14 -9.96 -34.79
CA GLU A 108 -3.38 -10.70 -36.04
C GLU A 108 -3.19 -12.21 -35.84
N VAL A 109 -2.09 -12.65 -35.22
CA VAL A 109 -1.83 -14.08 -34.98
C VAL A 109 -2.86 -14.71 -34.02
N PHE A 110 -3.35 -13.96 -33.02
CA PHE A 110 -4.42 -14.44 -32.14
C PHE A 110 -5.79 -14.50 -32.85
N GLU A 111 -6.09 -13.56 -33.74
CA GLU A 111 -7.28 -13.58 -34.60
C GLU A 111 -7.28 -14.81 -35.52
N GLU A 112 -6.18 -15.01 -36.26
CA GLU A 112 -6.02 -16.14 -37.18
C GLU A 112 -6.07 -17.50 -36.48
N SER A 113 -5.54 -17.60 -35.25
CA SER A 113 -5.60 -18.83 -34.46
C SER A 113 -7.03 -19.21 -34.02
N GLY A 114 -7.98 -18.27 -34.08
CA GLY A 114 -9.33 -18.44 -33.55
C GLY A 114 -9.41 -18.49 -32.02
N LEU A 115 -8.31 -18.22 -31.30
CA LEU A 115 -8.26 -18.26 -29.84
C LEU A 115 -9.07 -17.15 -29.19
N LEU A 116 -9.33 -16.03 -29.89
CA LEU A 116 -10.13 -14.92 -29.36
C LEU A 116 -11.53 -15.34 -28.88
N ASN A 117 -12.08 -16.44 -29.42
CA ASN A 117 -13.34 -17.00 -28.95
C ASN A 117 -13.28 -17.44 -27.47
N TYR A 118 -12.11 -17.88 -27.02
CA TYR A 118 -11.83 -18.34 -25.67
C TYR A 118 -11.37 -17.22 -24.73
N VAL A 119 -11.01 -16.05 -25.24
CA VAL A 119 -10.35 -15.03 -24.44
C VAL A 119 -11.30 -14.36 -23.46
N TYR A 120 -10.91 -14.36 -22.18
CA TYR A 120 -11.57 -13.62 -21.12
C TYR A 120 -11.18 -12.14 -21.16
N ARG A 121 -12.17 -11.26 -21.02
CA ARG A 121 -12.00 -9.81 -20.86
C ARG A 121 -12.32 -9.45 -19.43
N HIS A 122 -11.41 -8.74 -18.76
CA HIS A 122 -11.58 -8.41 -17.36
C HIS A 122 -12.60 -7.28 -17.18
N ASP A 123 -13.58 -7.53 -16.33
CA ASP A 123 -14.55 -6.53 -15.86
C ASP A 123 -14.13 -6.08 -14.46
N GLN A 124 -13.72 -4.82 -14.34
CA GLN A 124 -13.24 -4.27 -13.08
C GLN A 124 -14.35 -4.16 -12.02
N GLU A 125 -15.61 -4.00 -12.43
CA GLU A 125 -16.74 -3.88 -11.50
C GLU A 125 -17.16 -5.25 -10.96
N ALA A 126 -17.19 -6.27 -11.82
CA ALA A 126 -17.52 -7.64 -11.43
C ALA A 126 -16.34 -8.38 -10.75
N GLY A 127 -15.11 -7.96 -11.05
CA GLY A 127 -13.88 -8.63 -10.65
C GLY A 127 -13.70 -10.01 -11.29
N TRP A 128 -12.81 -10.81 -10.72
CA TRP A 128 -12.45 -12.14 -11.23
C TRP A 128 -13.58 -13.19 -11.09
N PRO A 129 -14.09 -13.80 -12.17
CA PRO A 129 -15.22 -14.73 -12.08
C PRO A 129 -14.84 -16.10 -11.47
N ALA A 130 -15.86 -16.89 -11.13
CA ALA A 130 -15.70 -18.32 -10.84
C ALA A 130 -15.16 -19.08 -12.06
N LEU A 131 -14.28 -20.07 -11.85
CA LEU A 131 -13.73 -20.89 -12.93
C LEU A 131 -14.84 -21.61 -13.71
N GLN A 132 -15.89 -22.07 -13.02
CA GLN A 132 -17.07 -22.65 -13.66
C GLN A 132 -17.78 -21.66 -14.59
N THR A 133 -17.97 -20.41 -14.17
CA THR A 133 -18.58 -19.38 -15.01
C THR A 133 -17.74 -19.08 -16.24
N MET A 134 -16.40 -19.04 -16.10
CA MET A 134 -15.48 -18.92 -17.23
C MET A 134 -15.63 -20.08 -18.20
N ALA A 135 -15.75 -21.31 -17.68
CA ALA A 135 -15.93 -22.50 -18.50
C ALA A 135 -17.27 -22.50 -19.26
N GLU A 136 -18.36 -22.20 -18.57
CA GLU A 136 -19.72 -22.15 -19.13
C GLU A 136 -19.87 -21.04 -20.20
N ALA A 137 -19.24 -19.89 -19.99
CA ALA A 137 -19.19 -18.80 -20.97
C ALA A 137 -18.19 -19.05 -22.12
N ASN A 138 -17.45 -20.17 -22.07
CA ASN A 138 -16.33 -20.49 -22.95
C ASN A 138 -15.26 -19.36 -23.00
N LYS A 139 -15.04 -18.66 -21.89
CA LYS A 139 -14.03 -17.60 -21.69
C LYS A 139 -12.89 -18.11 -20.82
N ARG A 140 -12.09 -19.01 -21.38
CA ARG A 140 -11.14 -19.90 -20.68
C ARG A 140 -9.66 -19.58 -20.94
N LEU A 141 -9.36 -18.52 -21.69
CA LEU A 141 -8.00 -18.06 -21.97
C LEU A 141 -7.79 -16.66 -21.36
N VAL A 142 -6.86 -16.53 -20.41
CA VAL A 142 -6.48 -15.23 -19.81
C VAL A 142 -5.11 -14.84 -20.34
N LEU A 143 -4.98 -13.60 -20.81
CA LEU A 143 -3.76 -13.11 -21.47
C LEU A 143 -3.22 -11.90 -20.72
N PHE A 144 -1.97 -12.02 -20.27
CA PHE A 144 -1.24 -10.95 -19.64
C PHE A 144 -0.07 -10.50 -20.50
N SER A 145 0.15 -9.19 -20.63
CA SER A 145 1.43 -8.65 -21.11
C SER A 145 2.36 -8.41 -19.93
N MET A 146 3.64 -8.75 -20.09
CA MET A 146 4.67 -8.51 -19.09
C MET A 146 5.19 -7.06 -19.12
N GLN A 147 4.97 -6.38 -20.24
CA GLN A 147 5.33 -4.98 -20.49
C GLN A 147 4.08 -4.16 -20.81
N GLU A 148 4.13 -2.87 -20.50
CA GLU A 148 3.04 -1.94 -20.82
C GLU A 148 3.15 -1.47 -22.27
N HIS A 149 2.10 -1.68 -23.06
CA HIS A 149 2.04 -1.20 -24.44
C HIS A 149 0.95 -0.13 -24.59
N ARG A 150 1.30 0.97 -25.27
CA ARG A 150 0.44 2.15 -25.45
C ARG A 150 -0.92 1.84 -26.09
N THR A 151 -0.99 0.82 -26.94
CA THR A 151 -2.17 0.45 -27.72
C THR A 151 -2.56 -1.01 -27.50
N SER A 152 -2.57 -1.46 -26.24
CA SER A 152 -2.99 -2.83 -25.91
C SER A 152 -4.51 -3.01 -26.15
N PRO A 153 -4.95 -4.13 -26.75
CA PRO A 153 -6.37 -4.45 -26.80
C PRO A 153 -6.91 -4.75 -25.40
N ASP A 154 -8.21 -4.57 -25.18
CA ASP A 154 -8.88 -4.72 -23.88
C ASP A 154 -8.73 -6.12 -23.24
N TRP A 155 -8.44 -7.12 -24.06
CA TRP A 155 -8.21 -8.49 -23.64
C TRP A 155 -6.76 -8.82 -23.28
N LEU A 156 -5.79 -7.96 -23.63
CA LEU A 156 -4.38 -8.14 -23.27
C LEU A 156 -4.08 -7.31 -22.02
N LEU A 157 -4.11 -7.98 -20.87
CA LEU A 157 -4.06 -7.33 -19.57
C LEU A 157 -2.61 -7.04 -19.16
N TYR A 158 -2.25 -5.80 -18.86
CA TYR A 158 -0.93 -5.53 -18.29
C TYR A 158 -0.83 -6.10 -16.87
N ILE A 159 0.04 -7.09 -16.65
CA ILE A 159 0.05 -7.90 -15.42
C ILE A 159 0.15 -7.08 -14.13
N TRP A 160 0.93 -6.01 -14.13
CA TRP A 160 1.18 -5.20 -12.93
C TRP A 160 0.02 -4.28 -12.53
N ASN A 161 -1.05 -4.24 -13.33
CA ASN A 161 -2.35 -3.67 -12.92
C ASN A 161 -3.23 -4.67 -12.16
N PHE A 162 -2.87 -5.95 -12.13
CA PHE A 162 -3.72 -7.03 -11.59
C PHE A 162 -3.03 -7.94 -10.60
N ALA A 163 -1.70 -8.03 -10.65
CA ALA A 163 -0.90 -8.89 -9.78
C ALA A 163 0.17 -8.12 -9.00
N VAL A 164 0.63 -8.75 -7.92
CA VAL A 164 1.82 -8.38 -7.17
C VAL A 164 2.84 -9.50 -7.17
N GLU A 165 4.11 -9.14 -7.12
CA GLU A 165 5.24 -10.05 -6.98
C GLU A 165 5.93 -9.79 -5.64
N PRO A 166 6.03 -10.77 -4.73
CA PRO A 166 6.76 -10.59 -3.48
C PRO A 166 8.27 -10.57 -3.75
N TYR A 167 9.05 -9.92 -2.89
CA TYR A 167 10.51 -10.06 -2.93
C TYR A 167 10.91 -11.52 -2.68
N PHE A 168 11.86 -12.03 -3.46
CA PHE A 168 12.44 -13.34 -3.21
C PHE A 168 13.26 -13.30 -1.92
N SER A 169 12.82 -14.03 -0.91
CA SER A 169 13.60 -14.26 0.30
C SER A 169 14.23 -15.65 0.22
N LEU A 170 15.55 -15.71 0.34
CA LEU A 170 16.33 -16.95 0.39
C LEU A 170 15.77 -17.93 1.43
N MET A 171 15.94 -19.23 1.18
CA MET A 171 15.33 -20.35 1.91
C MET A 171 15.50 -20.31 3.44
N ASP A 172 16.47 -19.58 3.96
CA ASP A 172 16.86 -19.65 5.38
C ASP A 172 16.06 -18.71 6.32
N ALA A 173 15.31 -17.71 5.81
CA ALA A 173 14.40 -16.88 6.63
C ALA A 173 13.52 -15.91 5.80
N PRO A 174 12.33 -16.33 5.33
CA PRO A 174 11.44 -15.46 4.57
C PRO A 174 10.52 -14.63 5.47
N ASP A 175 11.01 -13.50 5.99
CA ASP A 175 10.14 -12.45 6.49
C ASP A 175 9.74 -11.50 5.36
N PHE A 176 8.60 -11.79 4.71
CA PHE A 176 7.89 -10.78 3.92
C PHE A 176 7.56 -9.60 4.84
N ILE A 177 8.17 -8.45 4.55
CA ILE A 177 8.07 -7.22 5.36
C ILE A 177 6.82 -6.38 5.04
N GLY A 178 5.89 -6.91 4.23
CA GLY A 178 4.70 -6.18 3.79
C GLY A 178 4.86 -5.47 2.44
N GLU A 179 6.00 -5.59 1.77
CA GLU A 179 6.30 -4.90 0.51
C GLU A 179 6.48 -5.87 -0.66
N PHE A 180 5.97 -5.47 -1.82
CA PHE A 180 6.07 -6.23 -3.07
C PHE A 180 7.18 -5.66 -3.96
N LEU A 181 7.91 -6.54 -4.63
CA LEU A 181 8.92 -6.19 -5.64
C LEU A 181 8.28 -5.46 -6.83
N ARG A 182 7.08 -5.90 -7.23
CA ARG A 182 6.29 -5.30 -8.32
C ARG A 182 4.80 -5.34 -8.02
N GLY A 183 4.07 -4.43 -8.67
CA GLY A 183 2.62 -4.28 -8.52
C GLY A 183 2.21 -3.46 -7.30
N ASP A 184 0.91 -3.16 -7.21
CA ASP A 184 0.32 -2.46 -6.08
C ASP A 184 -0.32 -3.49 -5.11
N PRO A 185 -0.11 -3.42 -3.77
CA PRO A 185 -0.80 -4.26 -2.80
C PRO A 185 -2.32 -4.41 -2.98
N LYS A 186 -2.99 -3.43 -3.63
CA LYS A 186 -4.40 -3.47 -4.00
C LYS A 186 -4.77 -4.59 -4.97
N ASN A 187 -3.83 -4.97 -5.83
CA ASN A 187 -4.01 -5.94 -6.90
C ASN A 187 -4.44 -7.31 -6.35
N ASP A 188 -5.38 -7.97 -7.00
CA ASP A 188 -6.00 -9.19 -6.48
C ASP A 188 -5.07 -10.42 -6.58
N LEU A 189 -4.21 -10.48 -7.59
CA LEU A 189 -3.44 -11.68 -7.92
C LEU A 189 -2.02 -11.67 -7.33
N LEU A 190 -1.49 -12.86 -7.02
CA LEU A 190 -0.12 -13.04 -6.56
C LEU A 190 0.66 -13.96 -7.51
N ILE A 191 1.80 -13.47 -8.01
CA ILE A 191 2.71 -14.23 -8.86
C ILE A 191 3.99 -14.60 -8.10
N TYR A 192 4.36 -15.87 -8.17
CA TYR A 192 5.61 -16.42 -7.65
C TYR A 192 6.50 -16.79 -8.82
N ASN A 193 7.49 -15.95 -9.11
CA ASN A 193 8.51 -16.20 -10.13
C ASN A 193 9.71 -16.99 -9.59
N GLU A 194 10.49 -17.56 -10.50
CA GLU A 194 11.82 -18.15 -10.27
C GLU A 194 11.86 -19.35 -9.31
N TYR A 195 10.74 -20.07 -9.19
CA TYR A 195 10.70 -21.27 -8.36
C TYR A 195 11.27 -22.48 -9.08
N ASN A 196 12.56 -22.73 -8.83
CA ASN A 196 13.22 -23.96 -9.21
C ASN A 196 13.28 -24.91 -8.02
N ILE A 197 12.82 -26.15 -8.25
CA ILE A 197 13.05 -27.23 -7.28
C ILE A 197 14.53 -27.61 -7.41
N LEU A 198 15.39 -26.90 -6.67
CA LEU A 198 16.82 -27.20 -6.65
C LEU A 198 17.03 -28.63 -6.13
N GLU A 199 17.77 -29.44 -6.88
CA GLU A 199 18.35 -30.65 -6.31
C GLU A 199 19.38 -30.23 -5.25
N PRO A 200 19.38 -30.80 -4.04
CA PRO A 200 20.36 -30.44 -3.04
C PRO A 200 21.77 -30.70 -3.58
N THR A 201 22.62 -29.68 -3.62
CA THR A 201 24.01 -29.83 -4.03
C THR A 201 24.78 -30.62 -2.99
N GLY A 202 25.16 -31.86 -3.36
CA GLY A 202 26.06 -32.71 -2.59
C GLY A 202 25.51 -34.11 -2.31
N ASN A 203 26.41 -35.10 -2.29
CA ASN A 203 26.13 -36.52 -2.00
C ASN A 203 25.52 -36.79 -0.59
N LYS A 204 25.28 -35.76 0.24
CA LYS A 204 24.77 -35.91 1.61
C LYS A 204 23.24 -35.95 1.74
N LEU A 205 22.48 -35.74 0.66
CA LEU A 205 21.01 -35.78 0.69
C LEU A 205 20.39 -36.72 -0.36
N LYS A 206 21.17 -37.67 -0.89
CA LYS A 206 20.67 -38.71 -1.81
C LYS A 206 19.69 -39.70 -1.16
N ASN A 207 19.59 -39.71 0.17
CA ASN A 207 18.70 -40.57 0.95
C ASN A 207 17.56 -39.80 1.62
N LEU A 208 17.18 -38.62 1.12
CA LEU A 208 15.90 -38.05 1.49
C LEU A 208 14.81 -38.84 0.77
N ASN A 209 14.08 -39.66 1.54
CA ASN A 209 12.85 -40.30 1.09
C ASN A 209 11.93 -39.28 0.40
N GLN A 210 11.10 -39.78 -0.50
CA GLN A 210 10.21 -39.09 -1.47
C GLN A 210 9.24 -38.00 -0.91
N ASP A 211 9.35 -37.60 0.36
CA ASP A 211 8.46 -36.68 1.07
C ASP A 211 9.11 -35.35 1.54
N GLN A 212 10.36 -35.02 1.17
CA GLN A 212 11.04 -33.83 1.73
C GLN A 212 11.54 -32.80 0.70
N ASN A 213 10.67 -31.84 0.35
CA ASN A 213 11.08 -30.44 0.17
C ASN A 213 10.15 -29.53 1.01
N PRO A 214 10.24 -29.58 2.35
CA PRO A 214 9.37 -28.80 3.24
C PRO A 214 9.51 -27.29 3.01
N PHE A 215 10.63 -26.83 2.45
CA PHE A 215 10.92 -25.42 2.27
C PHE A 215 10.01 -24.74 1.25
N LEU A 216 9.67 -25.40 0.14
CA LEU A 216 8.83 -24.78 -0.90
C LEU A 216 7.37 -24.58 -0.43
N LEU A 217 6.76 -25.63 0.12
CA LEU A 217 5.39 -25.56 0.62
C LEU A 217 5.26 -24.55 1.76
N GLU A 218 6.14 -24.65 2.77
CA GLU A 218 6.11 -23.72 3.91
C GLU A 218 6.46 -22.29 3.47
N HIS A 219 7.37 -22.09 2.51
CA HIS A 219 7.61 -20.75 1.97
C HIS A 219 6.36 -20.18 1.31
N ILE A 220 5.73 -20.89 0.37
CA ILE A 220 4.54 -20.39 -0.33
C ILE A 220 3.43 -20.09 0.69
N LYS A 221 3.22 -20.98 1.65
CA LYS A 221 2.26 -20.79 2.75
C LYS A 221 2.59 -19.57 3.61
N ASN A 222 3.86 -19.36 3.98
CA ASN A 222 4.29 -18.20 4.77
C ASN A 222 4.05 -16.90 4.02
N VAL A 223 4.36 -16.85 2.72
CA VAL A 223 4.06 -15.68 1.89
C VAL A 223 2.55 -15.50 1.79
N TRP A 224 1.75 -16.55 1.53
CA TRP A 224 0.28 -16.46 1.51
C TRP A 224 -0.28 -15.93 2.85
N ALA A 225 0.23 -16.41 3.98
CA ALA A 225 -0.20 -15.95 5.31
C ALA A 225 0.14 -14.48 5.59
N LYS A 226 1.23 -13.96 5.02
CA LYS A 226 1.67 -12.57 5.19
C LYS A 226 1.10 -11.62 4.14
N THR A 227 0.87 -12.06 2.91
CA THR A 227 0.24 -11.22 1.87
C THR A 227 -1.27 -11.21 1.99
N GLY A 228 -1.86 -12.24 2.62
CA GLY A 228 -3.30 -12.47 2.60
C GLY A 228 -3.86 -12.68 1.19
N LYS A 229 -3.03 -13.12 0.24
CA LYS A 229 -3.40 -13.36 -1.16
C LYS A 229 -3.08 -14.80 -1.52
N VAL A 230 -4.02 -15.46 -2.20
CA VAL A 230 -3.83 -16.83 -2.70
C VAL A 230 -2.64 -16.85 -3.66
N PRO A 231 -1.78 -17.88 -3.64
CA PRO A 231 -0.65 -17.98 -4.56
C PRO A 231 -1.12 -18.34 -5.97
N ASN A 232 -1.66 -17.36 -6.69
CA ASN A 232 -2.37 -17.60 -7.94
C ASN A 232 -1.49 -18.20 -9.03
N PHE A 233 -0.28 -17.70 -9.21
CA PHE A 233 0.62 -18.19 -10.25
C PHE A 233 1.92 -18.69 -9.64
N ILE A 234 2.19 -19.99 -9.79
CA ILE A 234 3.50 -20.58 -9.48
C ILE A 234 4.22 -20.81 -10.79
N VAL A 235 5.21 -19.95 -11.08
CA VAL A 235 5.96 -19.95 -12.33
C VAL A 235 7.25 -20.76 -12.16
N LEU A 236 7.40 -21.81 -12.96
CA LEU A 236 8.52 -22.74 -12.90
C LEU A 236 9.42 -22.59 -14.14
N ASP A 237 10.74 -22.45 -13.97
CA ASP A 237 11.66 -22.46 -15.12
C ASP A 237 11.79 -23.84 -15.76
N LYS A 238 11.57 -24.88 -14.95
CA LYS A 238 11.52 -26.26 -15.41
C LYS A 238 10.40 -27.01 -14.72
N TYR A 239 9.49 -27.57 -15.51
CA TYR A 239 8.38 -28.35 -14.99
C TYR A 239 8.85 -29.67 -14.38
N GLU A 240 8.32 -29.95 -13.18
CA GLU A 240 8.47 -31.23 -12.51
C GLU A 240 7.14 -31.68 -11.92
N SER A 241 6.81 -32.96 -12.06
CA SER A 241 5.53 -33.52 -11.57
C SER A 241 5.33 -33.36 -10.05
N ARG A 242 6.42 -33.13 -9.29
CA ARG A 242 6.38 -32.85 -7.85
C ARG A 242 5.53 -31.63 -7.51
N ILE A 243 5.45 -30.62 -8.39
CA ILE A 243 4.64 -29.42 -8.15
C ILE A 243 3.16 -29.75 -7.95
N ASN A 244 2.65 -30.79 -8.63
CA ASN A 244 1.24 -31.17 -8.54
C ASN A 244 0.88 -31.61 -7.10
N ARG A 245 1.81 -32.25 -6.38
CA ARG A 245 1.60 -32.60 -4.98
C ARG A 245 1.62 -31.36 -4.09
N ILE A 246 2.48 -30.39 -4.36
CA ILE A 246 2.52 -29.13 -3.61
C ILE A 246 1.22 -28.34 -3.80
N VAL A 247 0.75 -28.20 -5.05
CA VAL A 247 -0.52 -27.53 -5.36
C VAL A 247 -1.70 -28.28 -4.74
N TYR A 248 -1.69 -29.62 -4.75
CA TYR A 248 -2.69 -30.41 -4.04
C TYR A 248 -2.73 -30.07 -2.55
N LEU A 249 -1.57 -30.05 -1.88
CA LEU A 249 -1.45 -29.72 -0.45
C LEU A 249 -1.86 -28.27 -0.16
N LEU A 250 -1.46 -27.30 -0.99
CA LEU A 250 -1.89 -25.90 -0.87
C LEU A 250 -3.41 -25.76 -0.95
N ASN A 251 -4.06 -26.54 -1.83
CA ASN A 251 -5.51 -26.54 -1.94
C ASN A 251 -6.24 -27.22 -0.77
N GLN A 252 -5.55 -27.96 0.11
CA GLN A 252 -6.15 -28.57 1.30
C GLN A 252 -6.25 -27.60 2.49
N PHE A 253 -5.53 -26.47 2.48
CA PHE A 253 -5.64 -25.51 3.57
C PHE A 253 -7.04 -24.93 3.65
N LYS A 254 -7.61 -24.92 4.87
CA LYS A 254 -8.79 -24.14 5.16
C LYS A 254 -8.43 -22.66 5.18
N THR A 255 -9.33 -21.82 4.71
CA THR A 255 -9.05 -20.40 4.56
C THR A 255 -10.01 -19.55 5.38
N LEU A 256 -9.49 -18.44 5.90
CA LEU A 256 -10.30 -17.31 6.33
C LEU A 256 -10.19 -16.23 5.26
N LYS A 257 -11.28 -15.98 4.56
CA LYS A 257 -11.34 -14.98 3.50
C LYS A 257 -12.44 -13.96 3.74
N GLY A 258 -12.42 -12.88 2.99
CA GLY A 258 -13.52 -11.92 2.97
C GLY A 258 -13.04 -10.52 2.67
N SER A 259 -13.75 -9.52 3.21
CA SER A 259 -13.52 -8.13 2.84
C SER A 259 -13.63 -7.14 3.99
N VAL A 260 -12.95 -6.01 3.82
CA VAL A 260 -13.00 -4.82 4.67
C VAL A 260 -13.45 -3.67 3.80
N THR A 261 -14.61 -3.10 4.13
CA THR A 261 -15.29 -2.14 3.25
C THR A 261 -15.66 -0.84 3.96
N TYR A 262 -15.62 0.26 3.22
CA TYR A 262 -16.18 1.55 3.60
C TYR A 262 -17.10 2.03 2.48
N ASN A 263 -18.34 2.41 2.79
CA ASN A 263 -19.35 2.82 1.80
C ASN A 263 -19.41 1.86 0.59
N THR A 264 -19.51 0.55 0.87
CA THR A 264 -19.55 -0.55 -0.10
C THR A 264 -18.32 -0.72 -1.00
N ARG A 265 -17.26 0.07 -0.80
CA ARG A 265 -15.98 -0.07 -1.49
C ARG A 265 -14.98 -0.78 -0.61
N VAL A 266 -14.18 -1.67 -1.18
CA VAL A 266 -13.06 -2.29 -0.47
C VAL A 266 -12.03 -1.21 -0.10
N LEU A 267 -11.47 -1.30 1.11
CA LEU A 267 -10.37 -0.42 1.48
C LEU A 267 -9.14 -0.71 0.62
N ASP A 268 -8.30 0.30 0.46
CA ASP A 268 -7.07 0.17 -0.30
C ASP A 268 -6.00 -0.63 0.45
N TYR A 269 -5.92 -0.44 1.77
CA TYR A 269 -4.87 -0.98 2.62
C TYR A 269 -5.44 -1.38 3.98
N VAL A 270 -5.18 -2.62 4.38
CA VAL A 270 -5.54 -3.16 5.69
C VAL A 270 -4.36 -3.93 6.26
N SER A 271 -3.93 -3.54 7.45
CA SER A 271 -3.01 -4.31 8.27
C SER A 271 -3.76 -5.09 9.34
N TRP A 272 -3.16 -6.16 9.85
CA TRP A 272 -3.85 -7.06 10.77
C TRP A 272 -3.05 -7.21 12.06
N LYS A 273 -3.68 -6.97 13.22
CA LYS A 273 -3.00 -7.10 14.52
C LYS A 273 -2.45 -8.51 14.72
N GLY A 274 -1.19 -8.61 15.16
CA GLY A 274 -0.53 -9.90 15.39
C GLY A 274 -0.06 -10.60 14.10
N ARG A 275 -0.12 -9.92 12.96
CA ARG A 275 0.37 -10.41 11.67
C ARG A 275 1.18 -9.31 10.99
N ASN A 276 2.31 -9.69 10.40
CA ASN A 276 3.08 -8.79 9.53
C ASN A 276 2.49 -8.79 8.11
N SER A 277 1.20 -8.45 8.00
CA SER A 277 0.48 -8.47 6.74
C SER A 277 -0.05 -7.09 6.35
N LEU A 278 0.07 -6.79 5.05
CA LEU A 278 -0.56 -5.66 4.39
C LEU A 278 -1.39 -6.23 3.24
N THR A 279 -2.70 -6.24 3.42
CA THR A 279 -3.66 -6.69 2.39
C THR A 279 -4.31 -5.48 1.74
N SER A 280 -5.01 -5.71 0.63
CA SER A 280 -6.08 -4.80 0.24
C SER A 280 -7.28 -5.00 1.17
N GLY A 281 -8.39 -4.34 0.88
CA GLY A 281 -9.66 -4.62 1.53
C GLY A 281 -10.18 -6.03 1.22
N LYS A 282 -9.58 -6.81 0.31
CA LYS A 282 -9.83 -8.25 0.19
C LYS A 282 -8.69 -9.03 0.82
N PHE A 283 -9.01 -10.12 1.51
CA PHE A 283 -8.02 -10.99 2.14
C PHE A 283 -8.43 -12.46 2.05
N CYS A 284 -7.41 -13.33 2.07
CA CYS A 284 -7.54 -14.78 2.15
C CYS A 284 -6.29 -15.34 2.87
N PHE A 285 -6.46 -15.80 4.10
CA PHE A 285 -5.38 -16.40 4.90
C PHE A 285 -5.52 -17.92 4.96
N PRO A 286 -4.43 -18.69 4.74
CA PRO A 286 -4.43 -20.13 4.98
C PRO A 286 -4.32 -20.38 6.49
N ILE A 287 -5.11 -21.33 6.99
CA ILE A 287 -5.13 -21.74 8.40
C ILE A 287 -4.64 -23.18 8.51
N GLY A 288 -3.62 -23.40 9.34
CA GLY A 288 -3.08 -24.72 9.61
C GLY A 288 -3.93 -25.51 10.61
N PRO A 289 -3.77 -26.84 10.66
CA PRO A 289 -4.42 -27.67 11.67
C PRO A 289 -4.08 -27.22 13.09
N GLY A 290 -5.09 -27.08 13.95
CA GLY A 290 -4.94 -26.62 15.33
C GLY A 290 -4.61 -25.12 15.52
N ASP A 291 -4.48 -24.33 14.45
CA ASP A 291 -4.23 -22.90 14.55
C ASP A 291 -5.46 -22.16 15.10
N ASN A 292 -5.24 -21.32 16.11
CA ASN A 292 -6.23 -20.35 16.57
C ASN A 292 -5.88 -18.96 16.00
N VAL A 293 -6.84 -18.34 15.32
CA VAL A 293 -6.62 -17.08 14.61
C VAL A 293 -7.56 -16.00 15.09
N THR A 294 -7.01 -14.83 15.41
CA THR A 294 -7.82 -13.63 15.64
C THR A 294 -7.57 -12.64 14.51
N LEU A 295 -8.64 -12.20 13.85
CA LEU A 295 -8.60 -11.17 12.82
C LEU A 295 -8.99 -9.83 13.43
N THR A 296 -8.05 -8.89 13.45
CA THR A 296 -8.27 -7.51 13.92
C THR A 296 -7.72 -6.56 12.87
N PRO A 297 -8.57 -5.98 12.01
CA PRO A 297 -8.12 -5.06 10.96
C PRO A 297 -7.67 -3.72 11.55
N ASN A 298 -6.75 -3.07 10.84
CA ASN A 298 -6.27 -1.73 11.11
C ASN A 298 -6.05 -1.02 9.76
N SER A 299 -6.55 0.21 9.66
CA SER A 299 -6.27 1.10 8.53
C SER A 299 -6.30 2.54 9.04
N PRO A 300 -5.32 3.39 8.67
CA PRO A 300 -5.29 4.79 9.11
C PRO A 300 -6.60 5.53 8.85
N GLY A 301 -7.09 6.24 9.87
CA GLY A 301 -8.34 7.02 9.80
C GLY A 301 -9.64 6.24 9.97
N TYR A 302 -9.58 4.92 10.26
CA TYR A 302 -10.78 4.09 10.40
C TYR A 302 -10.83 3.29 11.71
N SER A 303 -12.04 3.10 12.22
CA SER A 303 -12.41 2.03 13.16
C SER A 303 -13.23 0.95 12.43
N PHE A 304 -13.44 -0.21 13.05
CA PHE A 304 -14.05 -1.37 12.38
C PHE A 304 -15.18 -2.02 13.20
N LYS A 305 -16.19 -2.56 12.50
CA LYS A 305 -17.20 -3.45 13.06
C LYS A 305 -17.27 -4.78 12.28
N PRO A 306 -17.18 -5.93 12.96
CA PRO A 306 -16.70 -6.08 14.34
C PRO A 306 -15.27 -5.54 14.49
N GLU A 307 -14.84 -5.17 15.70
CA GLU A 307 -13.45 -4.72 15.90
C GLU A 307 -12.46 -5.87 15.72
N SER A 308 -12.85 -7.06 16.17
CA SER A 308 -12.04 -8.27 16.12
C SER A 308 -12.92 -9.51 16.08
N VAL A 309 -12.46 -10.58 15.44
CA VAL A 309 -13.13 -11.89 15.43
C VAL A 309 -12.11 -12.99 15.65
N ALA A 310 -12.37 -13.86 16.62
CA ALA A 310 -11.55 -15.03 16.92
C ALA A 310 -12.16 -16.29 16.31
N PHE A 311 -11.31 -17.10 15.71
CA PHE A 311 -11.61 -18.39 15.12
C PHE A 311 -10.74 -19.44 15.82
N GLY A 312 -11.38 -20.50 16.32
CA GLY A 312 -10.66 -21.72 16.70
C GLY A 312 -10.24 -22.51 15.47
N GLU A 313 -9.84 -23.76 15.69
CA GLU A 313 -9.58 -24.70 14.61
C GLU A 313 -10.75 -24.76 13.60
N LEU A 314 -10.41 -24.70 12.31
CA LEU A 314 -11.39 -24.69 11.24
C LEU A 314 -11.63 -26.10 10.69
N THR A 315 -12.89 -26.53 10.73
CA THR A 315 -13.34 -27.72 9.98
C THR A 315 -13.55 -27.41 8.49
N ASP A 316 -13.96 -26.17 8.19
CA ASP A 316 -14.27 -25.67 6.86
C ASP A 316 -13.77 -24.23 6.71
N SER A 317 -13.51 -23.81 5.47
CA SER A 317 -13.15 -22.43 5.15
C SER A 317 -14.30 -21.49 5.52
N LYS A 318 -13.99 -20.29 6.01
CA LYS A 318 -14.99 -19.31 6.45
C LYS A 318 -14.79 -17.96 5.78
N GLU A 319 -15.90 -17.26 5.64
CA GLU A 319 -15.92 -15.88 5.17
C GLU A 319 -16.15 -14.93 6.35
N GLN A 320 -15.41 -13.81 6.37
CA GLN A 320 -15.50 -12.78 7.39
C GLN A 320 -15.43 -11.39 6.75
N HIS A 321 -16.40 -10.54 7.09
CA HIS A 321 -16.44 -9.16 6.61
C HIS A 321 -16.29 -8.16 7.75
N PHE A 322 -15.65 -7.04 7.44
CA PHE A 322 -15.49 -5.90 8.34
C PHE A 322 -16.02 -4.64 7.66
N ILE A 323 -16.72 -3.80 8.42
CA ILE A 323 -17.17 -2.49 7.96
C ILE A 323 -16.32 -1.44 8.67
N ALA A 324 -15.67 -0.59 7.87
CA ALA A 324 -14.87 0.52 8.34
C ALA A 324 -15.73 1.78 8.53
N TYR A 325 -15.45 2.51 9.61
CA TYR A 325 -16.10 3.77 9.96
C TYR A 325 -15.02 4.84 10.13
N PRO A 326 -15.13 5.98 9.43
CA PRO A 326 -14.13 7.04 9.53
C PRO A 326 -14.10 7.62 10.94
N LEU A 327 -12.91 7.96 11.42
CA LEU A 327 -12.71 8.66 12.69
C LEU A 327 -12.85 10.18 12.49
N GLU A 328 -13.26 10.89 13.53
CA GLU A 328 -13.28 12.35 13.50
C GLU A 328 -11.85 12.91 13.60
N VAL A 329 -11.53 13.96 12.84
CA VAL A 329 -10.16 14.51 12.79
C VAL A 329 -9.62 14.93 14.16
N ASN A 330 -10.49 15.32 15.09
CA ASN A 330 -10.12 15.79 16.41
C ASN A 330 -9.87 14.64 17.40
N GLU A 331 -10.21 13.40 17.04
CA GLU A 331 -9.90 12.24 17.86
C GLU A 331 -8.39 12.10 18.02
N LYS A 332 -7.94 11.92 19.27
CA LYS A 332 -6.52 11.77 19.62
C LYS A 332 -5.65 12.96 19.15
N LEU A 333 -6.24 14.15 19.05
CA LEU A 333 -5.50 15.40 18.91
C LEU A 333 -4.71 15.68 20.19
N GLU A 334 -3.40 15.87 20.07
CA GLU A 334 -2.51 16.08 21.22
C GLU A 334 -1.95 17.49 21.30
N ALA A 335 -1.76 18.17 20.16
CA ALA A 335 -1.35 19.57 20.14
C ALA A 335 -1.76 20.29 18.85
N PHE A 336 -2.04 21.58 18.94
CA PHE A 336 -2.27 22.45 17.78
C PHE A 336 -1.68 23.85 18.04
N TYR A 337 -0.73 24.27 17.22
CA TYR A 337 -0.13 25.60 17.22
C TYR A 337 -0.53 26.37 15.96
N SER A 338 -1.42 27.35 16.09
CA SER A 338 -1.87 28.20 14.97
C SER A 338 -0.94 29.39 14.68
N PHE A 339 0.04 29.66 15.54
CA PHE A 339 0.99 30.76 15.40
C PHE A 339 0.39 32.16 15.25
N GLU A 340 -0.80 32.38 15.84
CA GLU A 340 -1.46 33.67 15.99
C GLU A 340 -0.73 34.56 17.02
N ASN A 341 0.47 35.01 16.68
CA ASN A 341 1.39 35.83 17.50
C ASN A 341 1.92 35.16 18.79
N ASN A 342 1.81 33.84 18.91
CA ASN A 342 2.32 33.07 20.04
C ASN A 342 2.56 31.61 19.64
N ALA A 343 3.05 30.80 20.58
CA ALA A 343 3.24 29.36 20.43
C ALA A 343 2.39 28.57 21.45
N ASN A 344 1.18 29.05 21.74
CA ASN A 344 0.26 28.38 22.66
C ASN A 344 -0.39 27.18 21.98
N ASP A 345 -0.59 26.12 22.74
CA ASP A 345 -1.33 24.95 22.30
C ASP A 345 -2.85 25.20 22.46
N ILE A 346 -3.56 25.25 21.33
CA ILE A 346 -5.01 25.47 21.28
C ILE A 346 -5.83 24.17 21.27
N SER A 347 -5.19 23.00 21.38
CA SER A 347 -5.89 21.70 21.51
C SER A 347 -6.58 21.50 22.86
N GLY A 348 -6.27 22.35 23.85
CA GLY A 348 -6.75 22.24 25.22
C GLY A 348 -5.90 21.34 26.12
N ARG A 349 -4.75 20.85 25.64
CA ARG A 349 -3.81 20.02 26.42
C ARG A 349 -2.78 20.84 27.19
N GLY A 350 -2.58 22.11 26.83
CA GLY A 350 -1.71 23.04 27.54
C GLY A 350 -0.23 22.83 27.24
N LEU A 351 0.11 22.17 26.13
CA LEU A 351 1.47 21.88 25.71
C LEU A 351 2.14 23.09 25.06
N ASN A 352 2.15 24.24 25.75
CA ASN A 352 2.65 25.51 25.20
C ASN A 352 4.14 25.46 24.87
N GLY A 353 4.53 26.10 23.77
CA GLY A 353 5.92 26.24 23.34
C GLY A 353 6.61 27.45 23.94
N ASN A 354 7.89 27.30 24.32
CA ASN A 354 8.75 28.40 24.70
C ASN A 354 9.49 28.96 23.48
N ILE A 355 9.26 30.22 23.15
CA ILE A 355 9.76 30.87 21.94
C ILE A 355 11.20 31.36 22.15
N ILE A 356 12.11 30.97 21.26
CA ILE A 356 13.49 31.45 21.21
C ILE A 356 13.72 32.16 19.87
N GLY A 357 13.59 33.48 19.85
CA GLY A 357 13.92 34.33 18.68
C GLY A 357 12.96 34.26 17.49
N VAL A 358 11.92 33.41 17.52
CA VAL A 358 10.93 33.30 16.44
C VAL A 358 10.12 34.59 16.34
N ILE A 359 9.89 35.05 15.11
CA ILE A 359 9.14 36.27 14.83
C ILE A 359 7.82 35.89 14.17
N PHE A 360 6.71 36.44 14.63
CA PHE A 360 5.41 36.27 13.98
C PHE A 360 5.21 37.36 12.93
N LYS A 361 4.85 36.95 11.71
CA LYS A 361 4.67 37.85 10.56
C LYS A 361 3.32 37.60 9.93
N LYS A 362 2.74 38.67 9.36
CA LYS A 362 1.55 38.57 8.52
C LYS A 362 1.94 38.16 7.11
N ASP A 363 1.57 36.95 6.72
CA ASP A 363 1.63 36.38 5.37
C ASP A 363 0.34 36.71 4.59
N SER A 364 0.47 36.94 3.29
CA SER A 364 -0.66 37.30 2.42
C SER A 364 -1.64 36.15 2.20
N THR A 365 -1.19 34.90 2.36
CA THR A 365 -2.01 33.70 2.15
C THR A 365 -2.49 33.13 3.47
N ARG A 366 -1.58 33.01 4.46
CA ARG A 366 -1.84 32.27 5.70
C ARG A 366 -2.04 33.14 6.95
N GLN A 367 -2.13 34.46 6.81
CA GLN A 367 -2.28 35.40 7.92
C GLN A 367 -1.07 35.34 8.88
N ASN A 368 -1.25 35.23 10.20
CA ASN A 368 -0.11 35.25 11.11
C ASN A 368 0.61 33.90 11.10
N VAL A 369 1.91 33.92 10.81
CA VAL A 369 2.74 32.73 10.70
C VAL A 369 4.03 32.89 11.51
N ALA A 370 4.64 31.78 11.94
CA ALA A 370 5.93 31.78 12.60
C ALA A 370 7.07 31.82 11.58
N PHE A 371 7.94 32.82 11.65
CA PHE A 371 9.16 32.95 10.84
C PHE A 371 10.39 32.57 11.64
N PHE A 372 11.20 31.68 11.05
CA PHE A 372 12.44 31.17 11.61
C PHE A 372 13.64 31.67 10.80
N ASP A 373 14.64 32.25 11.49
CA ASP A 373 15.77 32.98 10.90
C ASP A 373 17.07 32.17 10.81
N ASN A 374 16.98 30.84 10.77
CA ASN A 374 18.10 29.89 10.84
C ASN A 374 18.81 29.84 12.20
N LYS A 375 18.31 30.53 13.24
CA LYS A 375 18.83 30.48 14.62
C LYS A 375 17.72 30.32 15.65
N SER A 376 16.56 30.87 15.35
CA SER A 376 15.35 30.78 16.17
C SER A 376 14.74 29.39 16.19
N HIS A 377 14.06 29.04 17.27
CA HIS A 377 13.30 27.80 17.41
C HIS A 377 12.24 27.93 18.51
N ILE A 378 11.35 26.94 18.63
CA ILE A 378 10.40 26.83 19.73
C ILE A 378 10.66 25.53 20.47
N VAL A 379 10.83 25.62 21.80
CA VAL A 379 11.03 24.44 22.66
C VAL A 379 9.67 23.97 23.16
N LEU A 380 9.32 22.72 22.89
CA LEU A 380 8.08 22.10 23.33
C LEU A 380 8.30 21.23 24.59
N PRO A 381 7.22 20.74 25.22
CA PRO A 381 7.30 19.72 26.27
C PRO A 381 7.92 18.39 25.79
N LYS A 382 8.03 17.41 26.70
CA LYS A 382 8.66 16.12 26.38
C LYS A 382 7.83 15.33 25.38
N ALA A 383 8.48 14.54 24.52
CA ALA A 383 7.81 13.76 23.49
C ALA A 383 6.74 12.79 24.02
N GLU A 384 6.89 12.30 25.25
CA GLU A 384 5.89 11.45 25.92
C GLU A 384 4.55 12.17 26.15
N GLU A 385 4.55 13.49 26.36
CA GLU A 385 3.33 14.29 26.58
C GLU A 385 2.48 14.39 25.31
N PHE A 386 3.11 14.27 24.14
CA PHE A 386 2.47 14.20 22.82
C PHE A 386 2.06 12.77 22.43
N LYS A 387 2.38 11.76 23.27
CA LYS A 387 2.14 10.34 23.01
C LYS A 387 2.65 9.85 21.65
N VAL A 388 3.79 10.37 21.19
CA VAL A 388 4.45 9.91 19.95
C VAL A 388 5.48 8.80 20.22
N ARG A 389 5.86 8.60 21.48
CA ARG A 389 6.81 7.57 21.90
C ARG A 389 6.15 6.20 21.87
N ASP A 390 6.75 5.27 21.13
CA ASP A 390 6.31 3.88 20.99
C ASP A 390 4.82 3.76 20.63
N HIS A 391 4.35 4.64 19.76
CA HIS A 391 2.94 4.84 19.48
C HIS A 391 2.74 5.30 18.03
N ASP A 392 1.54 5.09 17.50
CA ASP A 392 1.10 5.69 16.23
C ASP A 392 1.05 7.22 16.39
N PHE A 393 1.44 7.96 15.36
CA PHE A 393 1.26 9.40 15.38
C PHE A 393 1.19 10.00 13.98
N THR A 394 0.64 11.21 13.91
CA THR A 394 0.67 12.05 12.72
C THR A 394 1.10 13.46 13.11
N VAL A 395 1.96 14.09 12.31
CA VAL A 395 2.31 15.51 12.42
C VAL A 395 1.99 16.18 11.09
N ALA A 396 1.26 17.29 11.13
CA ALA A 396 0.97 18.12 9.95
C ALA A 396 1.45 19.55 10.18
N ALA A 397 1.90 20.21 9.11
CA ALA A 397 2.20 21.65 9.12
C ALA A 397 2.13 22.23 7.71
N TRP A 398 1.77 23.51 7.62
CA TRP A 398 2.06 24.30 6.44
C TRP A 398 3.49 24.83 6.55
N VAL A 399 4.27 24.69 5.47
CA VAL A 399 5.70 25.01 5.45
C VAL A 399 6.03 25.81 4.21
N LYS A 400 6.83 26.87 4.36
CA LYS A 400 7.38 27.67 3.26
C LYS A 400 8.84 27.98 3.52
N ILE A 401 9.75 27.49 2.68
CA ILE A 401 11.18 27.80 2.79
C ILE A 401 11.42 29.22 2.25
N GLU A 402 12.05 30.09 3.02
CA GLU A 402 12.38 31.45 2.56
C GLU A 402 13.45 31.40 1.46
N LYS A 403 14.52 30.62 1.71
CA LYS A 403 15.61 30.40 0.77
C LYS A 403 16.38 29.12 1.11
N PHE A 404 16.88 28.42 0.10
CA PHE A 404 17.87 27.38 0.29
C PHE A 404 19.28 28.02 0.37
N ILE A 405 19.84 28.03 1.57
CA ILE A 405 21.19 28.51 1.88
C ILE A 405 22.23 27.55 1.27
N PRO A 406 23.18 28.05 0.45
CA PRO A 406 24.25 27.22 -0.10
C PRO A 406 25.05 26.49 0.99
N GLY A 407 25.30 25.19 0.80
CA GLY A 407 26.03 24.35 1.75
C GLY A 407 25.21 23.83 2.93
N LYS A 408 23.94 24.23 3.08
CA LYS A 408 23.01 23.73 4.10
C LYS A 408 22.12 22.63 3.53
N SER A 409 22.12 21.45 4.15
CA SER A 409 21.32 20.32 3.69
C SER A 409 19.90 20.35 4.29
N ASP A 410 19.77 20.61 5.60
CA ASP A 410 18.54 20.31 6.37
C ASP A 410 17.82 21.58 6.84
N TYR A 411 16.49 21.56 6.74
CA TYR A 411 15.57 22.58 7.22
C TYR A 411 14.52 21.88 8.07
N CYS A 412 14.64 21.98 9.38
CA CYS A 412 13.81 21.24 10.31
C CYS A 412 12.44 21.88 10.51
N ILE A 413 11.37 21.07 10.47
CA ILE A 413 10.03 21.48 10.87
C ILE A 413 9.83 21.10 12.33
N LEU A 414 9.99 19.81 12.66
CA LEU A 414 9.90 19.31 14.02
C LEU A 414 10.97 18.25 14.28
N GLY A 415 11.63 18.31 15.44
CA GLY A 415 12.61 17.30 15.79
C GLY A 415 13.08 17.34 17.24
N THR A 416 14.20 16.66 17.50
CA THR A 416 14.89 16.60 18.80
C THR A 416 16.37 16.90 18.62
N PRO A 417 17.08 17.37 19.67
CA PRO A 417 18.51 17.61 19.63
C PRO A 417 19.35 16.32 19.64
N THR A 418 18.74 15.17 20.00
CA THR A 418 19.41 13.87 20.09
C THR A 418 19.64 13.24 18.72
N ASN A 419 20.82 12.64 18.54
CA ASN A 419 21.25 11.93 17.33
C ASN A 419 21.51 10.44 17.64
N SER A 420 20.52 9.79 18.21
CA SER A 420 20.62 8.38 18.61
C SER A 420 19.51 7.59 17.94
N TYR A 421 19.87 6.40 17.47
CA TYR A 421 18.95 5.49 16.80
C TYR A 421 17.67 5.29 17.61
N GLN A 422 16.52 5.51 16.98
CA GLN A 422 15.16 5.55 17.53
C GLN A 422 14.88 6.68 18.53
N GLU A 423 15.85 7.42 19.03
CA GLU A 423 15.65 8.45 20.05
C GLU A 423 15.67 9.88 19.50
N GLY A 424 16.28 10.07 18.33
CA GLY A 424 16.25 11.32 17.57
C GLY A 424 15.15 11.32 16.53
N ILE A 425 14.15 12.20 16.62
CA ILE A 425 13.15 12.40 15.54
C ILE A 425 13.53 13.62 14.71
N HIS A 426 13.39 13.51 13.38
CA HIS A 426 13.60 14.62 12.47
C HIS A 426 12.59 14.59 11.32
N LEU A 427 11.70 15.58 11.34
CA LEU A 427 10.74 15.88 10.28
C LEU A 427 11.28 17.11 9.54
N VAL A 428 11.94 16.89 8.39
CA VAL A 428 12.78 17.91 7.76
C VAL A 428 12.57 17.98 6.25
N ILE A 429 13.00 19.09 5.66
CA ILE A 429 13.33 19.16 4.23
C ILE A 429 14.86 19.06 4.14
N ARG A 430 15.38 18.00 3.52
CA ARG A 430 16.81 17.78 3.29
C ARG A 430 17.11 17.77 1.81
N ASN A 431 18.08 18.57 1.36
CA ASN A 431 18.44 18.71 -0.05
C ASN A 431 17.21 18.98 -0.96
N ARG A 432 16.31 19.85 -0.49
CA ARG A 432 15.04 20.22 -1.13
C ARG A 432 14.01 19.09 -1.24
N LYS A 433 14.20 17.95 -0.58
CA LYS A 433 13.24 16.84 -0.51
C LYS A 433 12.73 16.63 0.90
N PRO A 434 11.52 16.07 1.10
CA PRO A 434 11.02 15.83 2.44
C PRO A 434 11.64 14.55 3.01
N TYR A 435 11.91 14.56 4.31
CA TYR A 435 12.44 13.40 5.03
C TYR A 435 11.68 13.17 6.32
N PHE A 436 11.62 11.89 6.70
CA PHE A 436 11.05 11.41 7.93
C PHE A 436 12.03 10.41 8.56
N GLY A 437 12.51 10.60 9.77
CA GLY A 437 13.31 9.57 10.42
C GLY A 437 13.31 9.65 11.95
N PHE A 438 13.68 8.50 12.53
CA PHE A 438 14.03 8.34 13.94
C PHE A 438 15.55 8.08 14.09
N TYR A 439 16.36 8.78 13.30
CA TYR A 439 17.81 8.60 13.16
C TYR A 439 18.22 7.23 12.58
N SER A 440 18.90 7.23 11.42
CA SER A 440 19.38 6.03 10.70
C SER A 440 18.29 5.03 10.28
N ASN A 441 17.04 5.48 10.17
CA ASN A 441 15.91 4.74 9.61
C ASN A 441 15.01 5.70 8.81
N ASP A 442 15.66 6.53 7.99
CA ASP A 442 15.02 7.65 7.32
C ASP A 442 14.26 7.18 6.07
N LEU A 443 13.04 7.67 5.90
CA LEU A 443 12.32 7.69 4.64
C LEU A 443 12.60 9.00 3.90
N GLU A 444 13.09 8.90 2.66
CA GLU A 444 13.22 10.00 1.71
C GLU A 444 11.97 10.08 0.82
N GLY A 445 11.47 11.29 0.61
CA GLY A 445 10.40 11.56 -0.33
C GLY A 445 10.85 12.08 -1.71
N ASN A 446 9.88 12.26 -2.59
CA ASN A 446 10.11 12.54 -4.01
C ASN A 446 9.95 14.03 -4.38
N MET A 447 9.06 14.74 -3.69
CA MET A 447 8.78 16.15 -3.94
C MET A 447 10.04 17.03 -3.86
N ILE A 448 10.26 17.87 -4.88
CA ILE A 448 11.30 18.90 -4.85
C ILE A 448 10.67 20.25 -4.46
N PHE A 449 11.05 20.76 -3.29
CA PHE A 449 10.52 22.00 -2.73
C PHE A 449 11.14 23.24 -3.40
N GLU A 450 10.28 24.22 -3.66
CA GLU A 450 10.67 25.54 -4.18
C GLU A 450 10.71 26.57 -3.05
N GLU A 451 11.55 27.59 -3.22
CA GLU A 451 11.60 28.73 -2.32
C GLU A 451 10.30 29.54 -2.42
N ASN A 452 9.90 30.18 -1.32
CA ASN A 452 8.78 31.10 -1.23
C ASN A 452 7.42 30.52 -1.64
N LYS A 453 7.26 29.19 -1.59
CA LYS A 453 6.02 28.48 -1.88
C LYS A 453 5.53 27.70 -0.67
N TRP A 454 4.23 27.81 -0.37
CA TRP A 454 3.59 27.05 0.69
C TRP A 454 3.32 25.61 0.26
N TYR A 455 3.62 24.69 1.16
CA TYR A 455 3.32 23.27 1.04
C TYR A 455 2.69 22.78 2.33
N HIS A 456 1.62 21.99 2.23
CA HIS A 456 1.08 21.27 3.37
C HIS A 456 1.82 19.93 3.48
N MET A 457 2.59 19.74 4.55
CA MET A 457 3.37 18.53 4.80
C MET A 457 2.73 17.72 5.92
N VAL A 458 2.66 16.41 5.74
CA VAL A 458 2.24 15.47 6.79
C VAL A 458 3.20 14.30 6.88
N TRP A 459 3.56 13.96 8.11
CA TRP A 459 4.34 12.77 8.47
C TRP A 459 3.47 11.85 9.31
N ARG A 460 3.31 10.61 8.88
CA ARG A 460 2.48 9.61 9.56
C ARG A 460 3.31 8.38 9.90
N TYR A 461 3.24 7.96 11.16
CA TYR A 461 3.81 6.71 11.64
C TYR A 461 2.72 5.75 12.10
N THR A 462 2.73 4.53 11.56
CA THR A 462 1.88 3.44 12.04
C THR A 462 2.76 2.35 12.65
N LYS A 463 2.71 2.19 13.98
CA LYS A 463 3.51 1.25 14.75
C LYS A 463 3.25 -0.20 14.36
N LEU A 464 2.00 -0.53 14.03
CA LEU A 464 1.60 -1.92 13.79
C LEU A 464 2.46 -2.61 12.72
N ASN A 465 2.76 -1.89 11.64
CA ASN A 465 3.55 -2.39 10.50
C ASN A 465 4.86 -1.61 10.31
N GLY A 466 5.18 -0.68 11.23
CA GLY A 466 6.32 0.22 11.10
C GLY A 466 6.24 1.12 9.86
N GLU A 467 5.03 1.49 9.41
CA GLU A 467 4.89 2.39 8.26
C GLU A 467 5.37 3.79 8.62
N GLN A 468 6.34 4.30 7.87
CA GLN A 468 6.58 5.73 7.73
C GLN A 468 5.97 6.19 6.41
N ALA A 469 5.20 7.29 6.42
CA ALA A 469 4.63 7.89 5.23
C ALA A 469 4.72 9.41 5.24
N ILE A 470 5.06 9.99 4.10
CA ILE A 470 5.13 11.43 3.86
C ILE A 470 4.05 11.81 2.85
N TYR A 471 3.32 12.89 3.15
CA TYR A 471 2.33 13.49 2.25
C TYR A 471 2.68 14.94 1.99
N VAL A 472 2.47 15.38 0.74
CA VAL A 472 2.60 16.78 0.34
C VAL A 472 1.33 17.21 -0.37
N ASN A 473 0.75 18.33 0.07
CA ASN A 473 -0.48 18.92 -0.47
C ASN A 473 -1.64 17.90 -0.55
N GLY A 474 -1.77 17.07 0.49
CA GLY A 474 -2.85 16.09 0.64
C GLY A 474 -2.67 14.80 -0.15
N LYS A 475 -1.55 14.62 -0.85
CA LYS A 475 -1.24 13.41 -1.63
C LYS A 475 -0.06 12.66 -1.02
N LEU A 476 -0.12 11.32 -1.06
CA LEU A 476 1.00 10.47 -0.65
C LEU A 476 2.20 10.77 -1.56
N ASP A 477 3.33 11.15 -0.97
CA ASP A 477 4.59 11.41 -1.67
C ASP A 477 5.52 10.19 -1.62
N SER A 478 5.63 9.56 -0.45
CA SER A 478 6.43 8.35 -0.24
C SER A 478 5.96 7.57 1.00
N ARG A 479 6.23 6.26 1.01
CA ARG A 479 6.01 5.38 2.17
C ARG A 479 7.01 4.22 2.16
N SER A 480 7.29 3.68 3.33
CA SER A 480 7.93 2.37 3.50
C SER A 480 7.56 1.75 4.84
N LEU A 481 7.67 0.41 4.92
CA LEU A 481 7.28 -0.38 6.09
C LEU A 481 8.49 -0.86 6.91
N GLY A 482 8.22 -1.49 8.04
CA GLY A 482 9.25 -2.18 8.83
C GLY A 482 10.14 -1.27 9.67
N HIS A 483 9.80 0.02 9.78
CA HIS A 483 10.56 0.96 10.61
C HIS A 483 10.26 0.78 12.09
N PRO A 484 11.30 0.55 12.92
CA PRO A 484 11.13 0.52 14.37
C PRO A 484 10.59 1.83 14.92
N SER A 485 9.80 1.75 16.00
CA SER A 485 9.12 2.92 16.57
C SER A 485 10.07 3.94 17.18
N TYR A 486 9.67 5.21 17.20
CA TYR A 486 10.34 6.24 17.98
C TYR A 486 10.33 5.94 19.48
N LYS A 487 11.49 6.02 20.13
CA LYS A 487 11.77 5.76 21.54
C LYS A 487 12.54 6.93 22.19
N GLY A 488 12.41 8.16 21.73
CA GLY A 488 13.00 9.29 22.44
C GLY A 488 12.19 9.69 23.68
N LYS A 489 12.84 10.38 24.63
CA LYS A 489 12.22 10.92 25.87
C LYS A 489 12.40 12.43 26.01
N GLU A 490 13.21 13.01 25.15
CA GLU A 490 13.58 14.42 25.21
C GLU A 490 12.44 15.35 24.81
N LYS A 491 12.66 16.64 25.01
CA LYS A 491 11.78 17.69 24.50
C LYS A 491 11.73 17.66 22.97
N LEU A 492 10.56 17.96 22.42
CA LEU A 492 10.41 18.25 21.00
C LEU A 492 10.74 19.71 20.73
N TYR A 493 11.11 19.99 19.49
CA TYR A 493 11.48 21.32 19.03
C TYR A 493 10.82 21.59 17.69
N ILE A 494 10.33 22.81 17.49
CA ILE A 494 9.92 23.32 16.18
C ILE A 494 11.08 24.17 15.65
N GLY A 495 11.55 23.84 14.44
CA GLY A 495 12.60 24.60 13.76
C GLY A 495 14.04 24.15 13.99
N VAL A 496 14.30 23.05 14.72
CA VAL A 496 15.66 22.49 14.91
C VAL A 496 15.62 20.96 15.12
N ALA A 497 16.59 20.24 14.55
CA ALA A 497 16.78 18.79 14.73
C ALA A 497 18.27 18.41 14.74
N GLY A 498 18.68 17.50 15.61
CA GLY A 498 20.10 17.19 15.81
C GLY A 498 20.89 18.36 16.39
N PHE A 499 22.04 18.04 16.99
CA PHE A 499 22.81 18.95 17.85
C PHE A 499 23.36 20.24 17.17
N SER A 500 23.28 20.39 15.84
CA SER A 500 23.90 21.53 15.13
C SER A 500 22.88 22.51 14.56
N THR A 501 23.25 23.81 14.55
CA THR A 501 22.49 24.89 13.88
C THR A 501 22.36 24.68 12.37
N GLU A 502 23.03 23.67 11.82
CA GLU A 502 23.03 23.35 10.39
C GLU A 502 21.70 22.76 9.92
N SER A 503 20.83 22.29 10.83
CA SER A 503 19.48 21.81 10.51
C SER A 503 18.37 22.85 10.72
N ASN A 504 18.70 24.01 11.30
CA ASN A 504 17.71 25.01 11.70
C ASN A 504 16.80 25.43 10.54
N MET A 505 15.55 25.73 10.85
CA MET A 505 14.61 26.25 9.86
C MET A 505 15.01 27.64 9.38
N TYR A 506 14.94 27.85 8.08
CA TYR A 506 14.97 29.18 7.46
C TYR A 506 13.73 29.37 6.58
N GLY A 507 12.68 29.93 7.15
CA GLY A 507 11.38 30.03 6.50
C GLY A 507 10.22 30.15 7.48
N TYR A 508 9.05 29.72 7.04
CA TYR A 508 7.78 29.93 7.73
C TYR A 508 7.11 28.59 8.01
N ILE A 509 6.49 28.51 9.19
CA ILE A 509 5.64 27.39 9.59
C ILE A 509 4.30 27.97 10.04
N ASP A 510 3.23 27.33 9.61
CA ASP A 510 1.87 27.63 10.05
C ASP A 510 1.09 26.35 10.38
N ASN A 511 0.11 26.44 11.29
CA ASN A 511 -0.77 25.35 11.71
C ASN A 511 -0.04 24.02 11.94
N LEU A 512 0.89 23.97 12.91
CA LEU A 512 1.55 22.72 13.29
C LEU A 512 0.64 21.93 14.23
N ILE A 513 0.33 20.68 13.87
CA ILE A 513 -0.66 19.84 14.55
C ILE A 513 -0.08 18.46 14.79
N VAL A 514 -0.34 17.89 15.98
CA VAL A 514 0.13 16.56 16.38
C VAL A 514 -1.05 15.71 16.85
N TRP A 515 -1.16 14.50 16.30
CA TRP A 515 -2.11 13.47 16.72
C TRP A 515 -1.38 12.24 17.23
N SER A 516 -1.95 11.56 18.24
CA SER A 516 -1.51 10.23 18.70
C SER A 516 -2.22 9.09 17.96
N ARG A 517 -2.42 9.27 16.64
CA ARG A 517 -2.95 8.23 15.76
C ARG A 517 -2.49 8.44 14.31
N SER A 518 -2.62 7.41 13.51
CA SER A 518 -2.45 7.48 12.06
C SER A 518 -3.70 8.08 11.39
N LEU A 519 -3.57 9.27 10.81
CA LEU A 519 -4.65 9.88 10.02
C LEU A 519 -4.85 9.16 8.67
N GLY A 520 -6.10 9.06 8.24
CA GLY A 520 -6.49 8.54 6.94
C GLY A 520 -6.20 9.52 5.79
N ASN A 521 -6.20 9.00 4.56
CA ASN A 521 -5.89 9.82 3.38
C ASN A 521 -6.91 10.94 3.16
N GLU A 522 -8.20 10.70 3.45
CA GLU A 522 -9.26 11.72 3.32
C GLU A 522 -9.08 12.86 4.33
N GLU A 523 -8.72 12.53 5.58
CA GLU A 523 -8.41 13.52 6.62
C GLU A 523 -7.22 14.39 6.21
N ILE A 524 -6.13 13.76 5.74
CA ILE A 524 -4.91 14.44 5.28
C ILE A 524 -5.20 15.34 4.06
N TRP A 525 -6.02 14.86 3.12
CA TRP A 525 -6.45 15.66 1.99
C TRP A 525 -7.27 16.87 2.43
N GLY A 526 -8.23 16.68 3.33
CA GLY A 526 -9.06 17.75 3.86
C GLY A 526 -8.26 18.82 4.62
N LEU A 527 -7.27 18.41 5.42
CA LEU A 527 -6.31 19.33 6.07
C LEU A 527 -5.57 20.20 5.04
N SER A 528 -5.11 19.59 3.94
CA SER A 528 -4.38 20.33 2.89
C SER A 528 -5.23 21.34 2.11
N LYS A 529 -6.56 21.28 2.26
CA LYS A 529 -7.53 22.19 1.65
C LYS A 529 -8.10 23.19 2.66
N ASP A 530 -7.68 23.12 3.93
CA ASP A 530 -8.24 23.90 5.03
C ASP A 530 -9.79 23.77 5.10
N ILE A 531 -10.35 22.60 4.72
CA ILE A 531 -11.81 22.33 4.74
C ILE A 531 -12.25 21.47 5.94
N VAL A 532 -11.30 21.08 6.79
CA VAL A 532 -11.55 20.26 7.98
C VAL A 532 -11.31 21.12 9.22
N GLU A 533 -12.31 21.21 10.08
CA GLU A 533 -12.19 21.92 11.36
C GLU A 533 -11.54 21.00 12.41
N VAL A 534 -10.22 21.15 12.61
CA VAL A 534 -9.45 20.35 13.59
C VAL A 534 -9.85 20.64 15.03
N PHE A 535 -10.21 21.89 15.30
CA PHE A 535 -10.74 22.31 16.58
C PHE A 535 -12.05 23.06 16.32
N PRO A 536 -13.20 22.58 16.81
CA PRO A 536 -14.39 23.41 16.83
C PRO A 536 -14.08 24.51 17.84
N ILE A 537 -13.63 25.68 17.36
CA ILE A 537 -13.84 26.90 18.14
C ILE A 537 -15.33 26.88 18.40
N ASN A 538 -15.73 26.74 19.66
CA ASN A 538 -17.13 26.80 20.06
C ASN A 538 -17.66 28.16 19.60
N ASN A 539 -18.13 28.18 18.36
CA ASN A 539 -18.64 29.34 17.65
C ASN A 539 -19.83 29.92 18.43
N PHE A 540 -20.43 29.11 19.31
CA PHE A 540 -21.41 29.54 20.28
C PHE A 540 -20.89 30.66 21.19
N LEU A 541 -19.77 30.52 21.89
CA LEU A 541 -19.30 31.54 22.85
C LEU A 541 -18.78 32.80 22.15
N TYR A 542 -18.15 32.66 20.98
CA TYR A 542 -17.65 33.80 20.21
C TYR A 542 -18.80 34.58 19.53
N LYS A 543 -19.77 33.89 18.92
CA LYS A 543 -21.00 34.51 18.42
C LYS A 543 -21.83 35.10 19.57
N PHE A 544 -21.90 34.44 20.72
CA PHE A 544 -22.63 34.95 21.90
C PHE A 544 -22.00 36.23 22.47
N LYS A 545 -20.66 36.34 22.49
CA LYS A 545 -19.97 37.59 22.81
C LYS A 545 -20.30 38.69 21.79
N ILE A 546 -20.28 38.40 20.50
CA ILE A 546 -20.68 39.36 19.45
C ILE A 546 -22.14 39.79 19.63
N TYR A 547 -23.06 38.86 19.93
CA TYR A 547 -24.46 39.18 20.21
C TYR A 547 -24.62 40.03 21.48
N ILE A 548 -23.86 39.77 22.54
CA ILE A 548 -23.85 40.62 23.75
C ILE A 548 -23.35 42.02 23.42
N TYR A 549 -22.26 42.16 22.65
CA TYR A 549 -21.74 43.48 22.24
C TYR A 549 -22.72 44.23 21.33
N ALA A 550 -23.41 43.52 20.44
CA ALA A 550 -24.45 44.09 19.58
C ALA A 550 -25.68 44.55 20.39
N ILE A 551 -26.16 43.72 21.34
CA ILE A 551 -27.30 44.06 22.21
C ILE A 551 -26.95 45.24 23.14
N SER A 552 -25.74 45.26 23.71
CA SER A 552 -25.31 46.37 24.57
C SER A 552 -25.06 47.66 23.80
N GLY A 553 -24.60 47.59 22.54
CA GLY A 553 -24.55 48.73 21.63
C GLY A 553 -25.94 49.28 21.28
N ILE A 554 -26.91 48.41 20.94
CA ILE A 554 -28.30 48.80 20.65
C ILE A 554 -28.95 49.43 21.90
N PHE A 555 -28.75 48.85 23.08
CA PHE A 555 -29.26 49.40 24.34
C PHE A 555 -28.72 50.81 24.60
N LEU A 556 -27.43 51.03 24.35
CA LEU A 556 -26.80 52.34 24.53
C LEU A 556 -27.35 53.39 23.55
N VAL A 557 -27.61 53.01 22.30
CA VAL A 557 -28.27 53.88 21.30
C VAL A 557 -29.70 54.23 21.72
N VAL A 558 -30.48 53.26 22.22
CA VAL A 558 -31.85 53.50 22.71
C VAL A 558 -31.86 54.43 23.92
N VAL A 559 -30.94 54.24 24.87
CA VAL A 559 -30.80 55.11 26.05
C VAL A 559 -30.42 56.54 25.61
N VAL A 560 -29.47 56.70 24.70
CA VAL A 560 -29.09 58.02 24.16
C VAL A 560 -30.28 58.68 23.46
N PHE A 561 -31.04 57.95 22.63
CA PHE A 561 -32.25 58.48 21.99
C PHE A 561 -33.34 58.88 23.01
N PHE A 562 -33.52 58.10 24.07
CA PHE A 562 -34.49 58.39 25.12
C PHE A 562 -34.12 59.65 25.94
N PHE A 563 -32.83 59.82 26.25
CA PHE A 563 -32.34 61.04 26.91
C PHE A 563 -32.32 62.26 25.99
N TRP A 564 -32.06 62.08 24.70
CA TRP A 564 -32.10 63.17 23.72
C TRP A 564 -33.54 63.63 23.43
N GLY A 565 -34.49 62.69 23.36
CA GLY A 565 -35.92 62.99 23.25
C GLY A 565 -36.51 63.70 24.47
N ARG A 566 -35.98 63.45 25.67
CA ARG A 566 -36.36 64.18 26.90
C ARG A 566 -35.80 65.59 26.97
N ARG A 567 -34.60 65.85 26.43
CA ARG A 567 -34.02 67.21 26.39
C ARG A 567 -34.74 68.18 25.45
N LYS A 568 -35.49 67.69 24.45
CA LYS A 568 -36.31 68.53 23.55
C LYS A 568 -37.71 68.87 24.11
N LYS A 569 -38.08 68.37 25.28
CA LYS A 569 -39.40 68.57 25.91
C LYS A 569 -39.38 69.44 27.18
N ASN A 570 -38.25 70.07 27.49
CA ASN A 570 -38.14 71.07 28.57
C ASN A 570 -37.82 72.45 28.00
#